data_AF-A0A4R9BWJ3-F1
#
_entry.id   AF-A0A4R9BWJ3-F1
#
_cell.length_a   1.000
_cell.length_b   1.000
_cell.length_c   1.000
_cell.angle_alpha   90.00
_cell.angle_beta   90.00
_cell.angle_gamma   90.00
#
_symmetry.space_group_name_H-M   'P 1'
#
loop_
_entity.id
_entity.type
_entity.pdbx_description
1 polymer ?
#
loop_
_entity_poly.entity_id
_entity_poly.type
_entity_poly.pdbx_seq_one_letter_code
_entity_poly.pdbx_strand_id
1 'polypeptide(L)'
;MRTWAFVPVLGVIALLAGCSVSPFNVLSDEQRIDLRDGASAYQQEVLADLVVDETEYRQAADDWHSCVSSSGAEPSDVTQNGNELTFDVTIEAATDMAVASIETVADACLPEYFDAIGRVWVSQGTKLT
;
A
#
# COMPACT_ATOMS: atom_id res chain seq x y z
N MET A 1 -54.91 39.51 -21.09
CA MET A 1 -55.84 39.32 -19.95
C MET A 1 -56.04 37.82 -19.73
N ARG A 2 -56.05 37.38 -18.45
CA ARG A 2 -56.31 36.00 -17.95
C ARG A 2 -55.20 34.96 -18.22
N THR A 3 -54.62 34.22 -17.28
CA THR A 3 -54.89 34.01 -15.83
C THR A 3 -53.63 33.43 -15.16
N TRP A 4 -53.40 33.80 -13.90
CA TRP A 4 -52.34 33.31 -13.01
C TRP A 4 -52.62 31.90 -12.48
N ALA A 5 -51.56 31.12 -12.17
CA ALA A 5 -51.61 30.07 -11.14
C ALA A 5 -50.21 29.80 -10.54
N PHE A 6 -50.02 30.34 -9.34
CA PHE A 6 -49.29 29.90 -8.13
C PHE A 6 -48.17 28.84 -8.15
N VAL A 7 -47.11 29.21 -7.41
CA VAL A 7 -45.91 28.50 -6.93
C VAL A 7 -46.25 27.58 -5.73
N PRO A 8 -45.50 26.48 -5.47
CA PRO A 8 -44.76 26.45 -4.21
C PRO A 8 -43.34 25.83 -4.27
N VAL A 9 -42.52 26.37 -3.37
CA VAL A 9 -41.17 25.99 -2.94
C VAL A 9 -41.11 24.57 -2.36
N LEU A 10 -40.07 23.80 -2.69
CA LEU A 10 -39.48 22.66 -1.94
C LEU A 10 -38.12 22.40 -2.63
N GLY A 11 -36.96 22.29 -2.02
CA GLY A 11 -36.57 21.88 -0.68
C GLY A 11 -35.26 21.10 -0.86
N VAL A 12 -34.18 21.61 -0.26
CA VAL A 12 -32.78 21.16 -0.36
C VAL A 12 -32.61 19.68 0.02
N ILE A 13 -31.77 18.92 -0.71
CA ILE A 13 -30.77 18.01 -0.11
C ILE A 13 -29.50 18.04 -0.96
N ALA A 14 -28.50 18.78 -0.48
CA ALA A 14 -27.11 18.54 -0.85
C ALA A 14 -26.70 17.21 -0.22
N LEU A 15 -26.71 16.13 -1.00
CA LEU A 15 -26.01 14.91 -0.61
C LEU A 15 -24.52 15.19 -0.79
N LEU A 16 -23.88 15.61 0.29
CA LEU A 16 -22.46 15.37 0.50
C LEU A 16 -22.25 13.87 0.30
N ALA A 17 -21.85 13.48 -0.90
CA ALA A 17 -21.22 12.19 -1.13
C ALA A 17 -19.93 12.22 -0.31
N GLY A 18 -20.02 11.84 0.96
CA GLY A 18 -18.87 11.37 1.69
C GLY A 18 -18.24 10.30 0.80
N CYS A 19 -16.96 10.48 0.50
CA CYS A 19 -16.17 9.43 -0.14
C CYS A 19 -16.24 8.20 0.77
N SER A 20 -17.21 7.32 0.51
CA SER A 20 -17.24 6.00 1.07
C SER A 20 -16.00 5.31 0.53
N VAL A 21 -14.99 5.16 1.38
CA VAL A 21 -13.88 4.25 1.12
C VAL A 21 -14.53 2.92 0.79
N SER A 22 -14.41 2.52 -0.47
CA SER A 22 -15.14 1.39 -1.00
C SER A 22 -14.76 0.13 -0.22
N PRO A 23 -15.72 -0.70 0.25
CA PRO A 23 -15.45 -1.95 0.97
C PRO A 23 -14.77 -3.04 0.10
N PHE A 24 -14.32 -2.70 -1.10
CA PHE A 24 -13.86 -3.61 -2.15
C PHE A 24 -12.36 -3.96 -2.08
N ASN A 25 -11.61 -3.46 -1.09
CA ASN A 25 -10.18 -3.77 -0.92
C ASN A 25 -9.90 -4.71 0.27
N VAL A 26 -10.92 -5.21 0.96
CA VAL A 26 -10.73 -6.19 2.05
C VAL A 26 -10.50 -7.57 1.42
N LEU A 27 -9.35 -8.18 1.70
CA LEU A 27 -9.03 -9.53 1.26
C LEU A 27 -9.75 -10.56 2.14
N SER A 28 -10.33 -11.59 1.52
CA SER A 28 -10.82 -12.79 2.21
C SER A 28 -9.66 -13.63 2.74
N ASP A 29 -9.94 -14.52 3.69
CA ASP A 29 -8.92 -15.43 4.24
C ASP A 29 -8.29 -16.29 3.16
N GLU A 30 -9.06 -16.78 2.18
CA GLU A 30 -8.51 -17.53 1.04
C GLU A 30 -7.57 -16.68 0.20
N GLN A 31 -7.90 -15.41 -0.05
CA GLN A 31 -7.01 -14.51 -0.79
C GLN A 31 -5.72 -14.23 0.00
N ARG A 32 -5.79 -14.14 1.33
CA ARG A 32 -4.58 -13.97 2.17
C ARG A 32 -3.73 -15.23 2.22
N ILE A 33 -4.35 -16.41 2.22
CA ILE A 33 -3.66 -17.70 2.10
C ILE A 33 -2.93 -17.77 0.75
N ASP A 34 -3.62 -17.44 -0.34
CA ASP A 34 -3.01 -17.42 -1.68
C ASP A 34 -1.83 -16.44 -1.75
N LEU A 35 -1.93 -15.28 -1.10
CA LEU A 35 -0.82 -14.34 -1.00
C LEU A 35 0.36 -14.89 -0.20
N ARG A 36 0.11 -15.42 1.00
CA ARG A 36 1.13 -16.02 1.84
C ARG A 36 1.85 -17.13 1.08
N ASP A 37 1.11 -18.09 0.51
CA ASP A 37 1.68 -19.28 -0.14
C ASP A 37 2.43 -18.92 -1.43
N GLY A 38 2.11 -17.79 -2.06
CA GLY A 38 2.84 -17.23 -3.20
C GLY A 38 4.00 -16.30 -2.86
N ALA A 39 4.19 -15.93 -1.58
CA ALA A 39 5.19 -14.98 -1.15
C ALA A 39 6.54 -15.65 -0.79
N SER A 40 7.54 -14.82 -0.49
CA SER A 40 8.85 -15.27 0.02
C SER A 40 8.72 -16.01 1.36
N ALA A 41 9.75 -16.76 1.75
CA ALA A 41 9.78 -17.46 3.04
C ALA A 41 9.66 -16.48 4.23
N TYR A 42 10.29 -15.30 4.13
CA TYR A 42 10.16 -14.23 5.12
C TYR A 42 8.70 -13.80 5.28
N GLN A 43 8.02 -13.48 4.17
CA GLN A 43 6.64 -13.03 4.21
C GLN A 43 5.68 -14.15 4.63
N GLN A 44 5.98 -15.40 4.31
CA GLN A 44 5.21 -16.55 4.81
C GLN A 44 5.22 -16.65 6.34
N GLU A 45 6.36 -16.34 6.96
CA GLU A 45 6.48 -16.33 8.42
C GLU A 45 5.66 -15.20 9.05
N VAL A 46 5.76 -13.98 8.51
CA VAL A 46 4.95 -12.84 8.98
C VAL A 46 3.46 -13.09 8.78
N LEU A 47 3.07 -13.64 7.64
CA LEU A 47 1.67 -13.90 7.29
C LEU A 47 1.13 -15.23 7.83
N ALA A 48 1.80 -15.85 8.81
CA ALA A 48 1.42 -17.18 9.31
C ALA A 48 0.00 -17.22 9.90
N ASP A 49 -0.45 -16.13 10.52
CA ASP A 49 -1.81 -16.00 11.10
C ASP A 49 -2.80 -15.24 10.20
N LEU A 50 -2.39 -14.91 8.97
CA LEU A 50 -3.17 -14.18 7.95
C LEU A 50 -3.54 -12.74 8.35
N VAL A 51 -2.90 -12.20 9.38
CA VAL A 51 -3.04 -10.82 9.82
C VAL A 51 -1.64 -10.20 9.84
N VAL A 52 -1.58 -8.88 9.72
CA VAL A 52 -0.34 -8.12 9.90
C VAL A 52 -0.62 -7.07 10.96
N ASP A 53 0.13 -7.10 12.06
CA ASP A 53 0.09 -6.03 13.05
C ASP A 53 1.01 -4.85 12.65
N GLU A 54 0.86 -3.72 13.35
CA GLU A 54 1.62 -2.51 13.00
C GLU A 54 3.13 -2.69 13.17
N THR A 55 3.57 -3.52 14.12
CA THR A 55 4.99 -3.80 14.36
C THR A 55 5.55 -4.61 13.21
N GLU A 56 4.85 -5.66 12.79
CA GLU A 56 5.22 -6.50 11.65
C GLU A 56 5.26 -5.69 10.35
N TYR A 57 4.27 -4.83 10.12
CA TYR A 57 4.22 -3.99 8.93
C TYR A 57 5.38 -2.98 8.88
N ARG A 58 5.69 -2.32 10.00
CA ARG A 58 6.82 -1.38 10.09
C ARG A 58 8.15 -2.10 9.93
N GLN A 59 8.30 -3.26 10.56
CA GLN A 59 9.52 -4.07 10.41
C GLN A 59 9.73 -4.51 8.95
N ALA A 60 8.67 -4.96 8.27
CA ALA A 60 8.75 -5.32 6.86
C ALA A 60 9.10 -4.13 5.95
N ALA A 61 8.58 -2.93 6.27
CA ALA A 61 8.96 -1.70 5.55
C ALA A 61 10.44 -1.36 5.76
N ASP A 62 10.93 -1.48 6.99
CA ASP A 62 12.33 -1.24 7.33
C ASP A 62 13.27 -2.28 6.68
N ASP A 63 12.86 -3.55 6.64
CA ASP A 63 13.62 -4.62 6.00
C ASP A 63 13.69 -4.44 4.47
N TRP A 64 12.57 -4.04 3.86
CA TRP A 64 12.52 -3.67 2.44
C TRP A 64 13.43 -2.47 2.14
N HIS A 65 13.33 -1.41 2.94
CA HIS A 65 14.18 -0.21 2.83
C HIS A 65 15.67 -0.56 2.95
N SER A 66 16.02 -1.35 3.95
CA SER A 66 17.39 -1.83 4.20
C SER A 66 17.92 -2.68 3.05
N CYS A 67 17.08 -3.56 2.47
CA CYS A 67 17.43 -4.33 1.29
C CYS A 67 17.72 -3.42 0.09
N VAL A 68 16.86 -2.44 -0.18
CA VAL A 68 17.06 -1.48 -1.28
C VAL A 68 18.34 -0.69 -1.07
N SER A 69 18.61 -0.20 0.13
CA SER A 69 19.88 0.47 0.46
C SER A 69 21.09 -0.45 0.21
N SER A 70 21.00 -1.71 0.63
CA SER A 70 22.07 -2.71 0.46
C SER A 70 22.31 -3.13 -0.99
N SER A 71 21.34 -2.89 -1.88
CA SER A 71 21.49 -3.14 -3.32
C SER A 71 22.45 -2.17 -4.02
N GLY A 72 22.77 -1.04 -3.37
CA GLY A 72 23.50 0.09 -3.96
C GLY A 72 22.60 1.21 -4.47
N ALA A 73 21.29 1.09 -4.29
CA ALA A 73 20.34 2.18 -4.48
C ALA A 73 20.29 3.08 -3.24
N GLU A 74 19.72 4.27 -3.41
CA GLU A 74 19.58 5.29 -2.38
C GLU A 74 18.08 5.51 -2.09
N PRO A 75 17.48 4.74 -1.17
CA PRO A 75 16.10 4.98 -0.76
C PRO A 75 16.01 6.23 0.13
N SER A 76 14.94 7.02 -0.05
CA SER A 76 14.60 8.15 0.82
C SER A 76 14.21 7.66 2.22
N ASP A 77 13.95 8.59 3.15
CA ASP A 77 13.28 8.23 4.40
C ASP A 77 11.92 7.57 4.12
N VAL A 78 11.55 6.61 4.97
CA VAL A 78 10.22 5.98 4.93
C VAL A 78 9.18 7.03 5.31
N THR A 79 8.18 7.20 4.45
CA THR A 79 7.08 8.15 4.62
C THR A 79 5.75 7.43 4.71
N GLN A 80 4.79 8.07 5.38
CA GLN A 80 3.44 7.54 5.53
C GLN A 80 2.48 8.26 4.58
N ASN A 81 1.72 7.49 3.81
CA ASN A 81 0.60 7.97 3.00
C ASN A 81 -0.70 7.26 3.41
N GLY A 82 -1.52 7.89 4.25
CA GLY A 82 -2.72 7.26 4.79
C GLY A 82 -2.35 6.10 5.73
N ASN A 83 -2.70 4.86 5.36
CA ASN A 83 -2.29 3.65 6.07
C ASN A 83 -1.10 2.94 5.42
N GLU A 84 -0.46 3.51 4.40
CA GLU A 84 0.67 2.90 3.71
C GLU A 84 2.00 3.53 4.13
N LEU A 85 3.05 2.71 4.17
CA LEU A 85 4.46 3.13 4.27
C LEU A 85 5.12 2.97 2.90
N THR A 86 5.86 3.99 2.47
CA THR A 86 6.55 4.02 1.17
C THR A 86 7.81 4.88 1.22
N PHE A 87 8.68 4.74 0.22
CA PHE A 87 9.86 5.58 0.02
C PHE A 87 10.17 5.69 -1.48
N ASP A 88 10.86 6.77 -1.85
CA ASP A 88 11.37 6.95 -3.21
C ASP A 88 12.77 6.33 -3.33
N VAL A 89 13.14 5.87 -4.52
CA VAL A 89 14.44 5.25 -4.78
C VAL A 89 15.19 6.04 -5.85
N THR A 90 16.43 6.42 -5.56
CA THR A 90 17.36 6.99 -6.53
C THR A 90 18.52 6.01 -6.77
N ILE A 91 19.06 5.96 -7.98
CA ILE A 91 20.23 5.14 -8.32
C ILE A 91 21.24 6.02 -9.04
N GLU A 92 22.41 6.19 -8.43
CA GLU A 92 23.54 6.90 -9.03
C GLU A 92 24.66 5.91 -9.37
N ALA A 93 24.95 5.74 -10.66
CA ALA A 93 26.06 4.91 -11.12
C ALA A 93 26.74 5.46 -12.38
N ALA A 94 28.01 5.09 -12.57
CA ALA A 94 28.84 5.62 -13.66
C ALA A 94 28.46 5.12 -15.06
N THR A 95 27.65 4.05 -15.15
CA THR A 95 27.23 3.44 -16.42
C THR A 95 25.82 2.90 -16.33
N ASP A 96 25.08 2.92 -17.44
CA ASP A 96 23.73 2.36 -17.53
C ASP A 96 23.68 0.87 -17.15
N MET A 97 24.75 0.12 -17.44
CA MET A 97 24.85 -1.29 -17.06
C MET A 97 24.91 -1.48 -15.54
N ALA A 98 25.58 -0.57 -14.83
CA ALA A 98 25.61 -0.58 -13.38
C ALA A 98 24.26 -0.16 -12.78
N VAL A 99 23.59 0.84 -13.37
CA VAL A 99 22.22 1.22 -13.00
C VAL A 99 21.29 0.02 -13.12
N ALA A 100 21.24 -0.65 -14.27
CA ALA A 100 20.38 -1.80 -14.50
C ALA A 100 20.67 -2.98 -13.54
N SER A 101 21.95 -3.17 -13.17
CA SER A 101 22.33 -4.19 -12.19
C SER A 101 21.83 -3.87 -10.79
N ILE A 102 21.88 -2.60 -10.36
CA ILE A 102 21.36 -2.16 -9.06
C ILE A 102 19.83 -2.24 -9.06
N GLU A 103 19.18 -1.74 -10.11
CA GLU A 103 17.71 -1.81 -10.29
C GLU A 103 17.22 -3.24 -10.15
N THR A 104 17.86 -4.20 -10.81
CA THR A 104 17.47 -5.62 -10.73
C THR A 104 17.49 -6.16 -9.30
N VAL A 105 18.46 -5.76 -8.49
CA VAL A 105 18.57 -6.21 -7.09
C VAL A 105 17.59 -5.45 -6.20
N ALA A 106 17.45 -4.14 -6.38
CA ALA A 106 16.49 -3.31 -5.65
C ALA A 106 15.04 -3.76 -5.90
N ASP A 107 14.69 -4.05 -7.15
CA ASP A 107 13.35 -4.52 -7.54
C ASP A 107 13.00 -5.87 -6.92
N ALA A 108 14.00 -6.72 -6.65
CA ALA A 108 13.80 -7.99 -5.97
C ALA A 108 13.50 -7.84 -4.47
N CYS A 109 13.84 -6.69 -3.86
CA CYS A 109 13.58 -6.46 -2.44
C CYS A 109 12.10 -6.34 -2.10
N LEU A 110 11.29 -5.74 -2.98
CA LEU A 110 9.84 -5.59 -2.76
C LEU A 110 9.12 -6.96 -2.66
N PRO A 111 9.24 -7.88 -3.64
CA PRO A 111 8.63 -9.20 -3.55
C PRO A 111 9.29 -10.11 -2.51
N GLU A 112 10.50 -9.79 -2.02
CA GLU A 112 11.14 -10.54 -0.93
C GLU A 112 10.63 -10.11 0.45
N TYR A 113 10.46 -8.82 0.69
CA TYR A 113 10.23 -8.32 2.05
C TYR A 113 8.86 -7.69 2.30
N PHE A 114 8.14 -7.19 1.28
CA PHE A 114 7.04 -6.27 1.56
C PHE A 114 5.76 -6.43 0.74
N ASP A 115 5.80 -6.93 -0.50
CA ASP A 115 4.62 -6.94 -1.40
C ASP A 115 3.36 -7.57 -0.77
N ALA A 116 3.46 -8.83 -0.31
CA ALA A 116 2.32 -9.54 0.26
C ALA A 116 1.91 -8.97 1.62
N ILE A 117 2.88 -8.64 2.49
CA ILE A 117 2.63 -8.06 3.81
C ILE A 117 1.89 -6.71 3.66
N GLY A 118 2.37 -5.83 2.79
CA GLY A 118 1.75 -4.53 2.56
C GLY A 118 0.35 -4.63 1.98
N ARG A 119 0.12 -5.57 1.06
CA ARG A 119 -1.22 -5.83 0.51
C ARG A 119 -2.19 -6.34 1.58
N VAL A 120 -1.75 -7.24 2.47
CA VAL A 120 -2.57 -7.69 3.60
C VAL A 120 -2.86 -6.54 4.55
N TRP A 121 -1.84 -5.78 4.97
CA TRP A 121 -2.01 -4.61 5.85
C TRP A 121 -3.02 -3.61 5.31
N VAL A 122 -2.87 -3.17 4.06
CA VAL A 122 -3.78 -2.20 3.42
C VAL A 122 -5.20 -2.74 3.39
N SER A 123 -5.38 -4.04 3.11
CA SER A 123 -6.69 -4.67 3.07
C SER A 123 -7.43 -4.70 4.41
N GLN A 124 -6.70 -4.66 5.54
CA GLN A 124 -7.28 -4.65 6.88
C GLN A 124 -7.89 -3.30 7.24
N GLY A 125 -7.46 -2.21 6.58
CA GLY A 125 -7.92 -0.85 6.87
C GLY A 125 -7.48 -0.34 8.26
N THR A 126 -6.53 -1.01 8.90
CA THR A 126 -5.91 -0.55 10.15
C THR A 126 -5.18 0.77 9.90
N LYS A 127 -5.37 1.75 10.79
CA LYS A 127 -4.61 3.01 10.73
C LYS A 127 -3.29 2.83 11.46
N LEU A 128 -2.22 3.30 10.84
CA LEU A 128 -0.94 3.51 11.50
C LEU A 128 -1.09 4.53 12.63
N THR A 129 -0.43 4.27 13.76
CA THR A 129 -0.47 5.12 14.95
C THR A 129 0.74 6.02 15.09
#